data_AF-A0A8T4VEJ5-F1
#
_entry.id   AF-A0A8T4VEJ5-F1
#
_cell.length_a   1.000
_cell.length_b   1.000
_cell.length_c   1.000
_cell.angle_alpha   90.00
_cell.angle_beta   90.00
_cell.angle_gamma   90.00
#
_symmetry.space_group_name_H-M   'P 1'
#
loop_
_entity.id
_entity.type
_entity.pdbx_description
1 polymer ?
#
loop_
_entity_poly.entity_id
_entity_poly.type
_entity_poly.pdbx_seq_one_letter_code
_entity_poly.pdbx_strand_id
1 'polypeptide(L)'
;MNENYPTRDWKVLYCKSAKVWTIVPNTLKKLIWQNIRWKKSFIRSLFFTGTFYWRKKVIPATRYYLGALFVLLGPFIALRHLIYLPLRGNILAGFYYLGGILIIGALYGFMYKLDNPKSDLWMYRPLMSIFSTLVLSWLIFYSAFTIKNMVWHR
;
A
#
# COMPACT_ATOMS: atom_id res chain seq x y z
N MET A 1 -1.42 35.56 8.75
CA MET A 1 -0.07 35.04 8.44
C MET A 1 -0.14 34.26 7.14
N ASN A 2 0.11 34.93 6.01
CA ASN A 2 0.20 34.32 4.68
C ASN A 2 1.70 34.26 4.30
N GLU A 3 2.46 33.38 4.96
CA GLU A 3 3.84 33.12 4.57
C GLU A 3 3.86 32.14 3.40
N ASN A 4 4.18 32.65 2.22
CA ASN A 4 4.43 31.83 1.04
C ASN A 4 5.82 31.21 1.15
N TYR A 5 5.90 29.93 1.47
CA TYR A 5 7.14 29.16 1.43
C TYR A 5 7.39 28.70 -0.02
N PRO A 6 8.38 29.27 -0.75
CA PRO A 6 8.65 28.86 -2.12
C PRO A 6 9.07 27.38 -2.16
N THR A 7 8.64 26.66 -3.20
CA THR A 7 9.04 25.27 -3.43
C THR A 7 10.54 25.19 -3.64
N ARG A 8 11.25 24.57 -2.68
CA ARG A 8 12.70 24.33 -2.75
C ARG A 8 12.98 22.89 -3.17
N ASP A 9 14.02 22.69 -3.99
CA ASP A 9 14.50 21.36 -4.35
C ASP A 9 15.43 20.80 -3.25
N TRP A 10 14.81 20.19 -2.24
CA TRP A 10 15.54 19.50 -1.18
C TRP A 10 16.08 18.15 -1.66
N LYS A 11 17.35 17.85 -1.32
CA LYS A 11 17.93 16.52 -1.51
C LYS A 11 17.47 15.61 -0.37
N VAL A 12 16.77 14.53 -0.71
CA VAL A 12 16.33 13.51 0.25
C VAL A 12 17.20 12.28 0.09
N LEU A 13 17.82 11.82 1.18
CA LEU A 13 18.69 10.64 1.21
C LEU A 13 18.10 9.59 2.14
N TYR A 14 18.17 8.32 1.73
CA TYR A 14 17.79 7.18 2.56
C TYR A 14 19.01 6.67 3.32
N CYS A 15 18.87 6.46 4.63
CA CYS A 15 19.93 5.95 5.50
C CYS A 15 19.49 4.62 6.14
N LYS A 16 20.11 3.50 5.74
CA LYS A 16 19.79 2.15 6.27
C LYS A 16 20.20 1.97 7.74
N SER A 17 21.22 2.71 8.21
CA SER A 17 21.74 2.59 9.57
C SER A 17 20.93 3.36 10.62
N ALA A 18 20.10 4.32 10.20
CA ALA A 18 19.21 5.05 11.10
C ALA A 18 18.09 4.10 11.60
N LYS A 19 18.14 3.73 12.88
CA LYS A 19 17.15 2.87 13.53
C LYS A 19 16.24 3.68 14.44
N VAL A 20 14.94 3.45 14.36
CA VAL A 20 13.92 4.09 15.20
C VAL A 20 13.02 3.00 15.78
N TRP A 21 12.76 3.07 17.08
CA TRP A 21 11.82 2.16 17.75
C TRP A 21 10.40 2.70 17.62
N THR A 22 9.49 1.87 17.13
CA THR A 22 8.09 2.27 16.89
C THR A 22 7.13 1.31 17.55
N ILE A 23 6.01 1.83 18.02
CA ILE A 23 4.91 1.01 18.56
C ILE A 23 4.09 0.46 17.38
N VAL A 24 3.95 -0.86 17.33
CA VAL A 24 3.13 -1.56 16.34
C VAL A 24 1.77 -1.94 16.95
N PRO A 25 0.70 -2.02 16.14
CA PRO A 25 -0.61 -2.42 16.64
C PRO A 25 -0.57 -3.89 17.12
N ASN A 26 -1.02 -4.12 18.35
CA ASN A 26 -1.06 -5.45 18.97
C ASN A 26 -2.42 -6.17 18.81
N THR A 27 -3.40 -5.55 18.16
CA THR A 27 -4.72 -6.15 17.90
C THR A 27 -5.16 -5.90 16.46
N LEU A 28 -5.96 -6.82 15.91
CA LEU A 28 -6.53 -6.70 14.56
C LEU A 28 -7.35 -5.41 14.39
N LYS A 29 -8.14 -5.04 15.41
CA LYS A 29 -8.91 -3.78 15.41
C LYS A 29 -7.98 -2.58 15.20
N LYS A 30 -6.91 -2.45 16.00
CA LYS A 30 -5.93 -1.36 15.86
C LYS A 30 -5.27 -1.37 14.48
N LEU A 31 -4.94 -2.55 13.96
CA LEU A 31 -4.34 -2.70 12.63
C LEU A 31 -5.27 -2.23 11.50
N ILE A 32 -6.56 -2.57 11.56
CA ILE A 32 -7.56 -2.10 10.58
C ILE A 32 -7.71 -0.58 10.64
N TRP A 33 -7.85 0.00 11.85
CA TRP A 33 -7.95 1.45 12.01
C TRP A 33 -6.71 2.19 11.50
N GLN A 34 -5.52 1.63 11.75
CA GLN A 34 -4.27 2.18 11.23
C GLN A 34 -4.23 2.15 9.70
N ASN A 35 -4.65 1.05 9.08
CA ASN A 35 -4.76 0.96 7.62
C ASN A 35 -5.77 1.96 7.04
N ILE A 36 -6.94 2.13 7.67
CA ILE A 36 -7.93 3.13 7.27
C ILE A 36 -7.31 4.54 7.34
N ARG A 37 -6.63 4.87 8.44
CA ARG A 37 -5.96 6.17 8.58
C ARG A 37 -4.92 6.40 7.47
N TRP A 38 -4.12 5.39 7.17
CA TRP A 38 -3.12 5.45 6.09
C TRP A 38 -3.75 5.60 4.72
N LYS A 39 -4.83 4.87 4.43
CA LYS A 39 -5.57 4.98 3.16
C LYS A 39 -6.24 6.35 3.00
N LYS A 40 -6.79 6.93 4.07
CA LYS A 40 -7.29 8.31 4.07
C LYS A 40 -6.17 9.32 3.75
N SER A 41 -5.01 9.17 4.38
CA SER A 41 -3.84 10.02 4.09
C SER A 41 -3.36 9.88 2.65
N PHE A 42 -3.34 8.64 2.14
CA PHE A 42 -3.00 8.34 0.75
C PHE A 42 -3.96 9.04 -0.22
N ILE A 43 -5.27 8.92 -0.02
CA ILE A 43 -6.28 9.56 -0.88
C ILE A 43 -6.11 11.09 -0.88
N ARG A 44 -5.99 11.72 0.30
CA ARG A 44 -5.74 13.17 0.39
C ARG A 44 -4.47 13.58 -0.34
N SER A 45 -3.39 12.82 -0.13
CA SER A 45 -2.12 13.07 -0.78
C SER A 45 -2.24 12.92 -2.29
N LEU A 46 -3.03 11.96 -2.80
CA LEU A 46 -3.22 11.75 -4.23
C LEU A 46 -3.84 12.96 -4.93
N PHE A 47 -4.86 13.58 -4.33
CA PHE A 47 -5.48 14.80 -4.88
C PHE A 47 -4.53 16.00 -4.89
N PHE A 48 -3.70 16.15 -3.86
CA PHE A 48 -2.73 17.24 -3.80
C PHE A 48 -1.52 16.97 -4.71
N THR A 49 -0.83 15.86 -4.48
CA THR A 49 0.43 15.51 -5.18
C THR A 49 0.24 15.07 -6.61
N GLY A 50 -0.91 14.49 -6.97
CA GLY A 50 -1.21 14.08 -8.33
C GLY A 50 -1.19 15.23 -9.35
N THR A 51 -1.44 16.46 -8.92
CA THR A 51 -1.49 17.64 -9.82
C THR A 51 -0.12 18.15 -10.26
N PHE A 52 0.93 17.89 -9.47
CA PHE A 52 2.26 18.46 -9.72
C PHE A 52 3.37 17.44 -9.89
N TYR A 53 3.19 16.18 -9.47
CA TYR A 53 4.27 15.20 -9.44
C TYR A 53 4.78 14.83 -10.84
N TRP A 54 3.94 14.94 -11.88
CA TRP A 54 4.32 14.76 -13.29
C TRP A 54 5.37 15.76 -13.78
N ARG A 55 5.53 16.91 -13.10
CA ARG A 55 6.55 17.92 -13.42
C ARG A 55 7.95 17.53 -12.91
N LYS A 56 8.07 16.45 -12.13
CA LYS A 56 9.37 15.92 -11.66
C LYS A 56 9.96 14.94 -12.69
N LYS A 57 11.18 14.45 -12.42
CA LYS A 57 11.88 13.48 -13.29
C LYS A 57 10.97 12.29 -13.63
N VAL A 58 11.06 11.81 -14.86
CA VAL A 58 10.19 10.76 -15.42
C VAL A 58 10.16 9.51 -14.55
N ILE A 59 11.32 9.01 -14.11
CA ILE A 59 11.41 7.76 -13.33
C ILE A 59 10.62 7.84 -12.00
N PRO A 60 10.87 8.84 -11.11
CA PRO A 60 10.03 9.05 -9.93
C PRO A 60 8.56 9.25 -10.25
N ALA A 61 8.24 10.06 -11.25
CA ALA A 61 6.86 10.37 -11.62
C ALA A 61 6.09 9.11 -12.02
N THR A 62 6.65 8.30 -12.92
CA THR A 62 6.06 7.05 -13.36
C THR A 62 5.86 6.06 -12.20
N ARG A 63 6.85 5.91 -11.32
CA ARG A 63 6.71 5.04 -10.13
C ARG A 63 5.58 5.48 -9.22
N TYR A 64 5.41 6.79 -9.03
CA TYR A 64 4.33 7.35 -8.23
C TYR A 64 2.95 7.07 -8.85
N TYR A 65 2.75 7.41 -10.13
CA TYR A 65 1.45 7.23 -10.78
C TYR A 65 1.08 5.76 -10.98
N LEU A 66 2.02 4.91 -11.38
CA LEU A 66 1.79 3.46 -11.46
C LEU A 66 1.48 2.88 -10.09
N GLY A 67 2.21 3.28 -9.04
CA GLY A 67 1.94 2.85 -7.67
C GLY A 67 0.52 3.23 -7.23
N ALA A 68 0.10 4.47 -7.50
CA ALA A 68 -1.25 4.92 -7.20
C ALA A 68 -2.31 4.14 -7.98
N LEU A 69 -2.07 3.91 -9.28
CA LEU A 69 -2.95 3.13 -10.14
C LEU A 69 -3.12 1.69 -9.62
N PHE A 70 -2.03 1.00 -9.27
CA PHE A 70 -2.09 -0.36 -8.75
C PHE A 70 -2.82 -0.45 -7.41
N VAL A 71 -2.68 0.55 -6.54
CA VAL A 71 -3.41 0.61 -5.27
C VAL A 71 -4.92 0.73 -5.50
N LEU A 72 -5.34 1.48 -6.53
CA LEU A 72 -6.76 1.63 -6.90
C LEU A 72 -7.30 0.40 -7.64
N LEU A 73 -6.50 -0.20 -8.53
CA LEU A 73 -6.89 -1.38 -9.31
C LEU A 73 -6.87 -2.69 -8.51
N GLY A 74 -6.05 -2.77 -7.46
CA GLY A 74 -5.85 -3.98 -6.67
C GLY A 74 -7.15 -4.69 -6.27
N PRO A 75 -8.13 -4.00 -5.64
CA PRO A 75 -9.41 -4.61 -5.29
C PRO A 75 -10.22 -5.11 -6.48
N PHE A 76 -10.19 -4.41 -7.62
CA PHE A 76 -10.91 -4.83 -8.83
C PHE A 76 -10.27 -6.07 -9.47
N ILE A 77 -8.94 -6.14 -9.47
CA ILE A 77 -8.21 -7.33 -9.94
C ILE A 77 -8.55 -8.53 -9.03
N ALA A 78 -8.57 -8.33 -7.71
CA ALA A 78 -8.97 -9.36 -6.77
C ALA A 78 -10.43 -9.81 -7.00
N LEU A 79 -11.38 -8.89 -7.16
CA LEU A 79 -12.78 -9.20 -7.47
C LEU A 79 -12.91 -10.01 -8.77
N ARG A 80 -12.19 -9.62 -9.83
CA ARG A 80 -12.26 -10.30 -11.11
C ARG A 80 -11.80 -11.76 -11.01
N HIS A 81 -10.69 -12.01 -10.32
CA HIS A 81 -10.11 -13.36 -10.27
C HIS A 81 -10.76 -14.25 -9.20
N LEU A 82 -11.25 -13.67 -8.11
CA LEU A 82 -11.83 -14.44 -7.01
C LEU A 82 -13.35 -14.65 -7.14
N ILE A 83 -14.05 -13.77 -7.85
CA ILE A 83 -15.53 -13.82 -7.95
C ILE A 83 -15.95 -13.98 -9.41
N TYR A 84 -15.58 -13.04 -10.28
CA TYR A 84 -16.12 -13.00 -11.64
C TYR A 84 -15.73 -14.23 -12.49
N LEU A 85 -14.46 -14.63 -12.48
CA LEU A 85 -13.97 -15.76 -13.27
C LEU A 85 -14.46 -17.13 -12.76
N PRO A 86 -14.47 -17.40 -11.43
CA PRO A 86 -15.07 -18.63 -10.90
C PRO A 86 -16.55 -18.77 -11.22
N LEU A 87 -17.33 -17.67 -11.16
CA LEU A 87 -18.75 -17.68 -11.54
C LEU A 87 -18.98 -17.99 -13.03
N ARG A 88 -17.98 -17.76 -13.89
CA ARG A 88 -18.00 -18.11 -15.32
C ARG A 88 -17.45 -19.51 -15.59
N GLY A 89 -17.21 -20.32 -14.56
CA GLY A 89 -16.70 -21.69 -14.66
C GLY A 89 -15.17 -21.81 -14.61
N ASN A 90 -14.42 -20.70 -14.52
CA ASN A 90 -12.97 -20.74 -14.41
C ASN A 90 -12.52 -20.60 -12.94
N ILE A 91 -12.70 -21.68 -12.18
CA ILE A 91 -12.31 -21.76 -10.77
C ILE A 91 -10.78 -21.71 -10.61
N LEU A 92 -10.04 -22.26 -11.59
CA LEU A 92 -8.57 -22.27 -11.58
C LEU A 92 -7.96 -20.87 -11.57
N ALA A 93 -8.63 -19.88 -12.17
CA ALA A 93 -8.16 -18.49 -12.16
C ALA A 93 -7.99 -17.92 -10.74
N GLY A 94 -8.90 -18.25 -9.82
CA GLY A 94 -8.80 -17.84 -8.42
C GLY A 94 -7.62 -18.51 -7.71
N PHE A 95 -7.40 -19.80 -7.98
CA PHE A 95 -6.28 -20.56 -7.43
C PHE A 95 -4.94 -20.03 -7.91
N TYR A 96 -4.77 -19.79 -9.21
CA TYR A 96 -3.54 -19.21 -9.77
C TYR A 96 -3.28 -17.80 -9.24
N TYR A 97 -4.33 -16.99 -9.07
CA TYR A 97 -4.19 -15.65 -8.51
C TYR A 97 -3.69 -15.67 -7.06
N LEU A 98 -4.32 -16.49 -6.19
CA LEU A 98 -3.89 -16.64 -4.80
C LEU A 98 -2.49 -17.27 -4.69
N GLY A 99 -2.20 -18.26 -5.53
CA GLY A 99 -0.87 -18.86 -5.64
C GLY A 99 0.20 -17.84 -6.02
N GLY A 100 -0.08 -16.96 -6.99
CA GLY A 100 0.81 -15.86 -7.36
C GLY A 100 1.07 -14.89 -6.21
N ILE A 101 0.03 -14.52 -5.45
CA ILE A 101 0.16 -13.66 -4.26
C ILE A 101 1.02 -14.32 -3.19
N LEU A 102 0.84 -15.63 -2.97
CA LEU A 102 1.64 -16.39 -2.02
C LEU A 102 3.11 -16.42 -2.43
N ILE A 103 3.41 -16.69 -3.71
CA ILE A 103 4.78 -16.71 -4.22
C ILE A 103 5.43 -15.33 -4.05
N ILE A 104 4.74 -14.25 -4.46
CA ILE A 104 5.25 -12.88 -4.29
C ILE A 104 5.49 -12.58 -2.81
N GLY A 105 4.54 -12.94 -1.94
CA GLY A 105 4.67 -12.78 -0.50
C GLY A 105 5.85 -13.56 0.09
N ALA A 106 6.12 -14.76 -0.43
CA ALA A 106 7.25 -15.59 -0.04
C ALA A 106 8.58 -15.01 -0.50
N LEU A 107 8.65 -14.50 -1.73
CA LEU A 107 9.85 -13.80 -2.25
C LEU A 107 10.19 -12.59 -1.38
N TYR A 108 9.21 -11.75 -1.05
CA TYR A 108 9.44 -10.63 -0.13
C TYR A 108 9.80 -11.07 1.29
N GLY A 109 9.24 -12.19 1.77
CA GLY A 109 9.64 -12.79 3.03
C GLY A 109 11.10 -13.23 3.00
N PHE A 110 11.51 -13.92 1.95
CA PHE A 110 12.87 -14.37 1.76
C PHE A 110 13.87 -13.21 1.69
N MET A 111 13.54 -12.15 0.95
CA MET A 111 14.34 -10.92 0.94
C MET A 111 14.50 -10.33 2.36
N TYR A 112 13.42 -10.30 3.15
CA TYR A 112 13.48 -9.85 4.54
C TYR A 112 14.38 -10.74 5.41
N LYS A 113 14.40 -12.06 5.18
CA LYS A 113 15.28 -13.01 5.89
C LYS A 113 16.75 -12.76 5.56
N LEU A 114 17.08 -12.45 4.31
CA LEU A 114 18.44 -12.10 3.90
C LEU A 114 18.92 -10.81 4.60
N ASP A 115 18.06 -9.80 4.70
CA ASP A 115 18.38 -8.56 5.41
C ASP A 115 18.39 -8.71 6.93
N ASN A 116 17.62 -9.66 7.49
CA ASN A 116 17.48 -9.88 8.92
C ASN A 116 17.61 -11.37 9.29
N PRO A 117 18.83 -11.95 9.24
CA PRO A 117 19.03 -13.39 9.44
C PRO A 117 18.53 -13.91 10.80
N LYS A 118 18.52 -13.03 11.82
CA LYS A 118 18.09 -13.35 13.19
C LYS A 118 16.57 -13.39 13.37
N SER A 119 15.78 -12.97 12.39
CA SER A 119 14.32 -12.92 12.49
C SER A 119 13.68 -14.05 11.70
N ASP A 120 12.78 -14.81 12.33
CA ASP A 120 11.99 -15.88 11.67
C ASP A 120 10.58 -15.42 11.25
N LEU A 121 10.29 -14.13 11.44
CA LEU A 121 8.99 -13.54 11.11
C LEU A 121 8.71 -13.50 9.59
N TRP A 122 9.68 -13.85 8.76
CA TRP A 122 9.55 -13.88 7.30
C TRP A 122 8.45 -14.82 6.82
N MET A 123 8.19 -15.92 7.55
CA MET A 123 7.18 -16.92 7.22
C MET A 123 5.75 -16.37 7.30
N TYR A 124 5.52 -15.29 8.05
CA TYR A 124 4.21 -14.64 8.12
C TYR A 124 3.94 -13.72 6.92
N ARG A 125 4.94 -13.45 6.08
CA ARG A 125 4.80 -12.53 4.94
C ARG A 125 3.82 -13.01 3.85
N PRO A 126 3.82 -14.28 3.43
CA PRO A 126 2.81 -14.79 2.50
C PRO A 126 1.38 -14.69 3.05
N LEU A 127 1.19 -15.07 4.32
CA LEU A 127 -0.12 -14.95 4.99
C LEU A 127 -0.58 -13.50 5.05
N MET A 128 0.32 -12.58 5.40
CA MET A 128 0.04 -11.14 5.38
C MET A 128 -0.29 -10.62 3.97
N SER A 129 0.26 -11.22 2.92
CA SER A 129 -0.02 -10.83 1.53
C SER A 129 -1.43 -11.25 1.09
N ILE A 130 -1.87 -12.44 1.49
CA ILE A 130 -3.27 -12.86 1.33
C ILE A 130 -4.19 -11.92 2.10
N PHE A 131 -3.93 -11.71 3.39
CA PHE A 131 -4.74 -10.82 4.24
C PHE A 131 -4.82 -9.40 3.66
N SER A 132 -3.70 -8.89 3.15
CA SER A 132 -3.65 -7.58 2.50
C SER A 132 -4.53 -7.52 1.25
N THR A 133 -4.52 -8.56 0.44
CA THR A 133 -5.30 -8.61 -0.81
C THR A 133 -6.79 -8.78 -0.53
N LEU A 134 -7.16 -9.68 0.39
CA LEU A 134 -8.55 -10.01 0.67
C LEU A 134 -9.26 -9.00 1.57
N VAL A 135 -8.53 -8.35 2.49
CA VAL A 135 -9.12 -7.47 3.50
C VAL A 135 -8.62 -6.03 3.34
N LEU A 136 -7.30 -5.80 3.41
CA LEU A 136 -6.77 -4.44 3.51
C LEU A 136 -6.93 -3.62 2.21
N SER A 137 -6.92 -4.28 1.05
CA SER A 137 -7.09 -3.63 -0.25
C SER A 137 -8.44 -2.92 -0.33
N TRP A 138 -9.51 -3.56 0.14
CA TRP A 138 -10.89 -3.08 0.14
C TRP A 138 -11.13 -1.90 1.07
N LEU A 139 -10.29 -1.74 2.11
CA LEU A 139 -10.40 -0.62 3.04
C LEU A 139 -10.22 0.74 2.34
N ILE A 140 -9.69 0.78 1.11
CA ILE A 140 -9.60 2.01 0.33
C ILE A 140 -10.98 2.62 0.04
N PHE A 141 -11.99 1.80 -0.27
CA PHE A 141 -13.35 2.27 -0.55
C PHE A 141 -14.03 2.79 0.71
N TYR A 142 -13.93 2.04 1.81
CA TYR A 142 -14.41 2.48 3.12
C TYR A 142 -13.73 3.79 3.54
N SER A 143 -12.42 3.89 3.33
CA SER A 143 -11.65 5.09 3.64
C SER A 143 -12.10 6.28 2.80
N ALA A 144 -12.29 6.09 1.48
CA ALA A 144 -12.76 7.14 0.58
C ALA A 144 -14.12 7.70 1.01
N PHE A 145 -15.07 6.82 1.34
CA PHE A 145 -16.41 7.22 1.80
C PHE A 145 -16.37 7.96 3.16
N THR A 146 -15.45 7.58 4.04
CA THR A 146 -15.37 8.14 5.41
C THR A 146 -14.41 9.35 5.51
N ILE A 147 -13.96 9.93 4.40
CA ILE A 147 -13.19 11.18 4.42
C ILE A 147 -14.17 12.34 4.60
N LYS A 148 -14.17 12.96 5.78
CA LYS A 148 -14.98 14.15 6.06
C LYS A 148 -14.28 15.45 5.66
N ASN A 149 -13.00 15.60 6.04
CA ASN A 149 -12.21 16.80 5.78
C ASN A 149 -10.97 16.48 4.94
N MET A 150 -10.80 17.26 3.86
CA MET A 150 -9.60 17.27 3.00
C MET A 150 -8.52 18.24 3.50
N VAL A 151 -8.84 19.03 4.53
CA VAL A 151 -7.94 20.01 5.12
C VAL A 151 -6.94 19.31 6.04
N TRP A 152 -5.65 19.49 5.76
CA TRP A 152 -4.58 19.25 6.72
C TRP A 152 -4.64 20.40 7.74
N HIS A 153 -5.13 20.13 8.96
CA HIS A 153 -4.83 21.02 10.07
C HIS A 153 -3.33 20.88 10.34
N ARG A 154 -2.58 21.95 10.01
CA ARG A 154 -1.21 22.13 10.48
C ARG A 154 -1.25 22.60 11.92
#